data_AF-A0A7C4IIX2-F1
#
_entry.id   AF-A0A7C4IIX2-F1
#
_cell.length_a   1.000
_cell.length_b   1.000
_cell.length_c   1.000
_cell.angle_alpha   90.00
_cell.angle_beta   90.00
_cell.angle_gamma   90.00
#
_symmetry.space_group_name_H-M   'P 1'
#
loop_
_entity.id
_entity.type
_entity.pdbx_description
1 polymer ?
#
loop_
_entity_poly.entity_id
_entity_poly.type
_entity_poly.pdbx_seq_one_letter_code
_entity_poly.pdbx_strand_id
1 'polypeptide(L)'
;MFGNWIGWLISAVIALLVGLLLLLLPTLVLRPSPPTALGANAANLTLQMPISPRTLAPWMNREADAGPLYRQAIEAYSKEPRLYDNFRKRTDWKDSDIRKLAALEPLLKAADAKTATIFAATPREVIRYDRKEPLRALETVGKAANWAGLMYAADNPDRAMQYYRAAFSLGVHLAEERIRWDQYDVGMKLFGDAAAAMKSIAEDRKDTAFLNQFNTFTDSKIRFYNQAVLPVYKAVKRLNPWPGDVFAIAENCKERTWRIEAILILGQFKYNVDASKRRGDQHYALRLIDRYARSSDPLIRAAAEAARDLTIEDFRVNIGRPEE
;
A
#
# COMPACT_ATOMS: atom_id res chain seq x y z
N MET A 1 -49.93 -52.03 11.34
CA MET A 1 -49.11 -52.15 12.56
C MET A 1 -48.69 -50.74 12.96
N PHE A 2 -49.45 -50.09 13.84
CA PHE A 2 -49.04 -48.79 14.37
C PHE A 2 -47.86 -49.05 15.32
N GLY A 3 -46.69 -48.53 14.96
CA GLY A 3 -45.46 -48.71 15.73
C GLY A 3 -45.63 -48.21 17.17
N ASN A 4 -44.86 -48.82 18.09
CA ASN A 4 -44.83 -48.48 19.51
C ASN A 4 -44.76 -46.95 19.71
N TRP A 5 -45.72 -46.38 20.44
CA TRP A 5 -45.82 -44.93 20.71
C TRP A 5 -44.54 -44.37 21.34
N ILE A 6 -43.83 -45.18 22.10
CA ILE A 6 -42.52 -44.84 22.69
C ILE A 6 -41.50 -44.53 21.58
N GLY A 7 -41.51 -45.29 20.49
CA GLY A 7 -40.62 -45.07 19.34
C GLY A 7 -40.89 -43.76 18.61
N TRP A 8 -42.17 -43.36 18.49
CA TRP A 8 -42.53 -42.06 17.90
C TRP A 8 -42.09 -40.89 18.76
N LEU A 9 -42.26 -40.98 20.09
CA LEU A 9 -41.81 -39.94 21.02
C LEU A 9 -40.28 -39.77 20.97
N ILE A 10 -39.53 -40.87 21.01
CA ILE A 10 -38.06 -40.84 20.89
C ILE A 10 -37.63 -40.19 19.58
N SER A 11 -38.28 -40.57 18.47
CA SER A 11 -37.98 -39.99 17.14
C SER A 11 -38.25 -38.49 17.09
N ALA A 12 -39.35 -38.02 17.68
CA ALA A 12 -39.68 -36.60 17.76
C ALA A 12 -38.64 -35.80 18.58
N VAL A 13 -38.18 -36.36 19.72
CA VAL A 13 -37.14 -35.73 20.54
C VAL A 13 -35.81 -35.66 19.77
N ILE A 14 -35.41 -36.74 19.10
CA ILE A 14 -34.18 -36.75 18.28
C ILE A 14 -34.28 -35.70 17.16
N ALA A 15 -35.40 -35.66 16.44
CA ALA A 15 -35.61 -34.68 15.38
C ALA A 15 -35.54 -33.23 15.91
N LEU A 16 -36.11 -32.97 17.08
CA LEU A 16 -36.06 -31.65 17.73
C LEU A 16 -34.62 -31.29 18.16
N LEU A 17 -33.87 -32.23 18.74
CA LEU A 17 -32.48 -32.01 19.14
C LEU A 17 -31.57 -31.79 17.92
N VAL A 18 -31.74 -32.57 16.85
CA VAL A 18 -31.01 -32.38 15.59
C VAL A 18 -31.37 -31.05 14.95
N GLY A 19 -32.65 -30.69 14.91
CA GLY A 19 -33.12 -29.39 14.42
C GLY A 19 -32.52 -28.22 15.21
N LEU A 20 -32.54 -28.32 16.55
CA LEU A 20 -31.93 -27.32 17.43
C LEU A 20 -30.40 -27.25 17.22
N LEU A 21 -29.72 -28.38 17.10
CA LEU A 21 -28.29 -28.43 16.85
C LEU A 21 -27.95 -27.78 15.50
N LEU A 22 -28.72 -28.04 14.43
CA LEU A 22 -28.55 -27.42 13.12
C LEU A 22 -28.83 -25.91 13.14
N LEU A 23 -29.76 -25.44 13.97
CA LEU A 23 -30.02 -24.02 14.18
C LEU A 23 -28.91 -23.34 15.00
N LEU A 24 -28.32 -24.04 15.97
CA LEU A 24 -27.28 -23.50 16.84
C LEU A 24 -25.89 -23.56 16.20
N LEU A 25 -25.58 -24.56 15.38
CA LEU A 25 -24.26 -24.77 14.76
C LEU A 25 -23.73 -23.52 14.03
N PRO A 26 -24.53 -22.82 13.20
CA PRO A 26 -24.09 -21.57 12.56
C PRO A 26 -23.72 -20.50 13.59
N THR A 27 -24.47 -20.39 14.68
CA THR A 27 -24.19 -19.40 15.71
C THR A 27 -23.03 -19.77 16.63
N LEU A 28 -22.70 -21.05 16.76
CA LEU A 28 -21.61 -21.52 17.62
C LEU A 28 -20.28 -21.67 16.87
N VAL A 29 -20.33 -22.11 15.60
CA VAL A 29 -19.14 -22.50 14.83
C VAL A 29 -18.82 -21.50 13.71
N LEU A 30 -19.82 -20.78 13.19
CA LEU A 30 -19.64 -19.86 12.05
C LEU A 30 -19.56 -18.38 12.44
N ARG A 31 -19.52 -18.04 13.73
CA ARG A 31 -19.33 -16.66 14.16
C ARG A 31 -17.89 -16.21 13.88
N PRO A 32 -17.69 -15.09 13.16
CA PRO A 32 -16.37 -14.52 13.02
C PRO A 32 -15.85 -14.06 14.38
N SER A 33 -14.53 -14.06 14.51
CA SER A 33 -13.84 -13.55 15.68
C SER A 33 -14.16 -12.06 15.89
N PRO A 34 -14.44 -11.61 17.13
CA PRO A 34 -14.75 -10.21 17.41
C PRO A 34 -13.50 -9.34 17.18
N PRO A 35 -13.67 -8.05 16.81
CA PRO A 35 -12.56 -7.13 16.68
C PRO A 35 -11.92 -6.83 18.05
N THR A 36 -10.63 -6.51 18.04
CA THR A 36 -9.94 -5.89 19.18
C THR A 36 -10.22 -4.38 19.23
N ALA A 37 -9.55 -3.64 20.12
CA ALA A 37 -9.64 -2.18 20.16
C ALA A 37 -9.23 -1.52 18.83
N LEU A 38 -8.32 -2.13 18.07
CA LEU A 38 -7.92 -1.62 16.76
C LEU A 38 -9.07 -1.75 15.75
N GLY A 39 -9.64 -2.95 15.60
CA GLY A 39 -10.77 -3.18 14.71
C GLY A 39 -12.00 -2.36 15.10
N ALA A 40 -12.25 -2.19 16.40
CA ALA A 40 -13.32 -1.33 16.90
C ALA A 40 -13.17 0.14 16.46
N ASN A 41 -11.92 0.60 16.25
CA ASN A 41 -11.60 1.95 15.80
C ASN A 41 -11.37 2.05 14.27
N ALA A 42 -11.73 1.02 13.49
CA ALA A 42 -11.44 0.96 12.05
C ALA A 42 -11.90 2.19 11.25
N ALA A 43 -13.05 2.77 11.61
CA ALA A 43 -13.63 3.93 10.93
C ALA A 43 -12.79 5.23 11.03
N ASN A 44 -11.88 5.30 12.00
CA ASN A 44 -11.02 6.47 12.25
C ASN A 44 -9.59 6.29 11.73
N LEU A 45 -9.25 5.13 11.16
CA LEU A 45 -7.92 4.91 10.58
C LEU A 45 -7.78 5.74 9.30
N THR A 46 -6.63 6.41 9.15
CA THR A 46 -6.34 7.32 8.03
C THR A 46 -4.86 7.27 7.64
N LEU A 47 -4.58 7.45 6.34
CA LEU A 47 -3.24 7.72 5.83
C LEU A 47 -3.04 9.18 5.39
N GLN A 48 -4.04 10.03 5.62
CA GLN A 48 -3.93 11.45 5.35
C GLN A 48 -3.00 12.12 6.36
N MET A 49 -1.87 12.63 5.88
CA MET A 49 -0.92 13.35 6.72
C MET A 49 -1.56 14.66 7.24
N PRO A 50 -1.28 15.06 8.51
CA PRO A 50 -1.78 16.32 9.06
C PRO A 50 -1.26 17.55 8.31
N ILE A 51 -0.03 17.48 7.81
CA ILE A 51 0.58 18.50 6.95
C ILE A 51 0.84 17.86 5.59
N SER A 52 0.29 18.45 4.53
CA SER A 52 0.51 17.98 3.17
C SER A 52 2.00 18.15 2.80
N PRO A 53 2.64 17.16 2.15
CA PRO A 53 4.01 17.32 1.66
C PRO A 53 4.12 18.42 0.59
N ARG A 54 3.00 18.81 -0.03
CA ARG A 54 2.94 19.92 -1.00
C ARG A 54 3.32 21.27 -0.39
N THR A 55 3.29 21.42 0.93
CA THR A 55 3.81 22.64 1.59
C THR A 55 5.29 22.86 1.31
N LEU A 56 6.06 21.79 1.05
CA LEU A 56 7.46 21.85 0.64
C LEU A 56 7.65 21.91 -0.88
N ALA A 57 6.58 21.82 -1.67
CA ALA A 57 6.63 21.72 -3.13
C ALA A 57 5.78 22.78 -3.84
N PRO A 58 6.11 24.07 -3.69
CA PRO A 58 5.39 25.15 -4.38
C PRO A 58 5.48 25.07 -5.91
N TRP A 59 6.42 24.29 -6.45
CA TRP A 59 6.56 24.07 -7.90
C TRP A 59 5.52 23.10 -8.48
N MET A 60 4.81 22.32 -7.67
CA MET A 60 3.78 21.35 -8.12
C MET A 60 2.43 22.05 -8.37
N ASN A 61 2.44 23.06 -9.24
CA ASN A 61 1.29 23.95 -9.46
C ASN A 61 0.78 23.94 -10.91
N ARG A 62 1.44 23.24 -11.84
CA ARG A 62 0.98 23.13 -13.22
C ARG A 62 -0.25 22.24 -13.29
N GLU A 63 -1.35 22.75 -13.84
CA GLU A 63 -2.61 22.01 -14.05
C GLU A 63 -2.44 20.93 -15.14
N ALA A 64 -1.73 19.86 -14.80
CA ALA A 64 -1.45 18.73 -15.66
C ALA A 64 -1.42 17.43 -14.84
N ASP A 65 -1.79 16.32 -15.47
CA ASP A 65 -1.66 14.96 -14.93
C ASP A 65 -0.29 14.38 -15.33
N ALA A 66 0.55 14.06 -14.35
CA ALA A 66 1.86 13.44 -14.54
C ALA A 66 1.81 11.93 -14.81
N GLY A 67 0.66 11.27 -14.68
CA GLY A 67 0.47 9.84 -14.90
C GLY A 67 1.11 9.34 -16.21
N PRO A 68 0.80 9.93 -17.38
CA PRO A 68 1.40 9.53 -18.66
C PRO A 68 2.93 9.67 -18.69
N LEU A 69 3.51 10.66 -18.02
CA LEU A 69 4.96 10.83 -17.96
C LEU A 69 5.61 9.75 -17.07
N TYR A 70 5.00 9.44 -15.92
CA TYR A 70 5.48 8.32 -15.10
C TYR A 70 5.36 6.97 -15.82
N ARG A 71 4.38 6.80 -16.70
CA ARG A 71 4.28 5.63 -17.59
C ARG A 71 5.43 5.54 -18.58
N GLN A 72 5.81 6.66 -19.20
CA GLN A 72 7.00 6.72 -20.05
C GLN A 72 8.28 6.39 -19.27
N ALA A 73 8.38 6.83 -18.01
CA ALA A 73 9.50 6.48 -17.14
C ALA A 73 9.57 4.98 -16.84
N ILE A 74 8.43 4.34 -16.55
CA ILE A 74 8.34 2.88 -16.34
C ILE A 74 8.77 2.13 -17.61
N GLU A 75 8.29 2.55 -18.78
CA GLU A 75 8.64 1.92 -20.05
C GLU A 75 10.14 2.06 -20.36
N ALA A 76 10.70 3.26 -20.16
CA ALA A 76 12.13 3.51 -20.35
C ALA A 76 13.00 2.68 -19.40
N TYR A 77 12.62 2.57 -18.12
CA TYR A 77 13.30 1.69 -17.16
C TYR A 77 13.26 0.22 -17.59
N SER A 78 12.09 -0.25 -18.06
CA SER A 78 11.87 -1.65 -18.43
C SER A 78 12.75 -2.11 -19.60
N LYS A 79 13.24 -1.19 -20.44
CA LYS A 79 14.17 -1.49 -21.53
C LYS A 79 15.57 -1.82 -21.03
N GLU A 80 16.04 -1.18 -19.96
CA GLU A 80 17.40 -1.36 -19.43
C GLU A 80 17.48 -1.36 -17.88
N PRO A 81 16.82 -2.28 -17.15
CA PRO A 81 16.76 -2.22 -15.68
C PRO A 81 18.14 -2.26 -14.99
N ARG A 82 19.08 -3.03 -15.58
CA ARG A 82 20.45 -3.19 -15.07
C ARG A 82 21.23 -1.87 -15.05
N LEU A 83 20.95 -0.96 -15.98
CA LEU A 83 21.63 0.33 -16.06
C LEU A 83 21.36 1.14 -14.79
N TYR A 84 20.10 1.15 -14.34
CA TYR A 84 19.66 1.85 -13.13
C TYR A 84 20.12 1.15 -11.85
N ASP A 85 20.05 -0.18 -11.79
CA ASP A 85 20.49 -0.93 -10.60
C ASP A 85 22.00 -0.78 -10.36
N ASN A 86 22.79 -0.68 -11.43
CA ASN A 86 24.22 -0.40 -11.37
C ASN A 86 24.52 1.08 -11.12
N PHE A 87 23.59 1.98 -11.49
CA PHE A 87 23.75 3.42 -11.27
C PHE A 87 24.01 3.77 -9.80
N ARG A 88 23.40 3.02 -8.88
CA ARG A 88 23.60 3.26 -7.45
C ARG A 88 24.93 2.75 -6.90
N LYS A 89 25.61 1.84 -7.62
CA LYS A 89 26.75 1.09 -7.08
C LYS A 89 28.11 1.71 -7.40
N ARG A 90 28.18 2.57 -8.41
CA ARG A 90 29.45 3.22 -8.79
C ARG A 90 29.61 4.57 -8.09
N THR A 91 30.85 5.02 -7.99
CA THR A 91 31.24 6.31 -7.38
C THR A 91 31.87 7.27 -8.39
N ASP A 92 32.16 6.82 -9.61
CA ASP A 92 32.95 7.52 -10.64
C ASP A 92 32.09 8.09 -11.79
N TRP A 93 30.91 8.63 -11.47
CA TRP A 93 29.94 9.07 -12.46
C TRP A 93 30.38 10.29 -13.25
N LYS A 94 30.05 10.30 -14.55
CA LYS A 94 30.16 11.47 -15.44
C LYS A 94 28.76 11.96 -15.82
N ASP A 95 28.64 13.24 -16.19
CA ASP A 95 27.40 13.84 -16.72
C ASP A 95 26.80 13.00 -17.88
N SER A 96 27.67 12.46 -18.74
CA SER A 96 27.28 11.61 -19.86
C SER A 96 26.63 10.28 -19.44
N ASP A 97 26.91 9.77 -18.24
CA ASP A 97 26.28 8.55 -17.73
C ASP A 97 24.86 8.83 -17.21
N ILE A 98 24.63 9.99 -16.59
CA ILE A 98 23.28 10.41 -16.15
C ILE A 98 22.37 10.57 -17.36
N ARG A 99 22.88 11.10 -18.47
CA ARG A 99 22.11 11.26 -19.73
C ARG A 99 21.67 9.94 -20.37
N LYS A 100 22.32 8.81 -20.05
CA LYS A 100 21.91 7.48 -20.53
C LYS A 100 20.66 6.97 -19.82
N LEU A 101 20.31 7.54 -18.66
CA LEU A 101 19.13 7.14 -17.88
C LEU A 101 17.86 7.78 -18.47
N ALA A 102 17.40 7.27 -19.60
CA ALA A 102 16.26 7.82 -20.36
C ALA A 102 15.00 8.09 -19.52
N ALA A 103 14.69 7.23 -18.52
CA ALA A 103 13.57 7.41 -17.60
C ALA A 103 13.64 8.68 -16.71
N LEU A 104 14.80 9.33 -16.56
CA LEU A 104 14.90 10.57 -15.78
C LEU A 104 14.28 11.77 -16.51
N GLU A 105 14.28 11.79 -17.84
CA GLU A 105 13.69 12.89 -18.60
C GLU A 105 12.18 13.03 -18.39
N PRO A 106 11.34 11.99 -18.56
CA PRO A 106 9.91 12.09 -18.28
C PRO A 106 9.64 12.37 -16.80
N LEU A 107 10.48 11.88 -15.88
CA LEU A 107 10.39 12.21 -14.45
C LEU A 107 10.59 13.72 -14.20
N LEU A 108 11.62 14.31 -14.80
CA LEU A 108 11.89 15.75 -14.71
C LEU A 108 10.74 16.58 -15.28
N LYS A 109 10.17 16.15 -16.42
CA LYS A 109 8.99 16.80 -17.05
C LYS A 109 7.72 16.69 -16.21
N ALA A 110 7.64 15.70 -15.32
CA ALA A 110 6.50 15.49 -14.43
C ALA A 110 6.59 16.30 -13.12
N ALA A 111 7.75 16.87 -12.82
CA ALA A 111 8.04 17.42 -11.50
C ALA A 111 7.09 18.56 -11.07
N ASP A 112 6.66 19.41 -11.99
CA ASP A 112 5.80 20.56 -11.73
C ASP A 112 4.30 20.26 -11.84
N ALA A 113 3.93 19.04 -12.27
CA ALA A 113 2.55 18.64 -12.39
C ALA A 113 1.84 18.61 -11.04
N LYS A 114 0.61 19.11 -11.01
CA LYS A 114 -0.20 19.18 -9.81
C LYS A 114 -0.79 17.83 -9.43
N THR A 115 -1.18 16.99 -10.39
CA THR A 115 -1.82 15.70 -10.13
C THR A 115 -1.09 14.56 -10.84
N ALA A 116 -1.36 13.32 -10.41
CA ALA A 116 -0.94 12.13 -11.14
C ALA A 116 -1.93 10.99 -10.97
N THR A 117 -2.40 10.43 -12.07
CA THR A 117 -3.17 9.18 -12.11
C THR A 117 -2.25 8.05 -12.58
N ILE A 118 -1.54 7.40 -11.66
CA ILE A 118 -0.49 6.44 -12.02
C ILE A 118 -1.11 5.05 -12.15
N PHE A 119 -1.62 4.50 -11.07
CA PHE A 119 -2.12 3.13 -10.98
C PHE A 119 -3.63 3.03 -10.83
N ALA A 120 -4.33 4.13 -10.52
CA ALA A 120 -5.79 4.11 -10.38
C ALA A 120 -6.49 3.73 -11.69
N ALA A 121 -5.88 4.01 -12.84
CA ALA A 121 -6.36 3.58 -14.16
C ALA A 121 -6.13 2.08 -14.43
N THR A 122 -5.12 1.47 -13.80
CA THR A 122 -4.72 0.07 -14.02
C THR A 122 -4.39 -0.63 -12.69
N PRO A 123 -5.36 -0.75 -11.78
CA PRO A 123 -5.09 -1.13 -10.39
C PRO A 123 -4.46 -2.51 -10.23
N ARG A 124 -4.71 -3.42 -11.17
CA ARG A 124 -4.14 -4.78 -11.16
C ARG A 124 -2.61 -4.80 -11.17
N GLU A 125 -1.95 -3.74 -11.60
CA GLU A 125 -0.48 -3.68 -11.60
C GLU A 125 0.11 -3.57 -10.20
N VAL A 126 -0.64 -3.02 -9.23
CA VAL A 126 -0.22 -2.84 -7.84
C VAL A 126 -1.08 -3.65 -6.86
N ILE A 127 -2.34 -3.93 -7.18
CA ILE A 127 -3.24 -4.76 -6.38
C ILE A 127 -3.08 -6.23 -6.77
N ARG A 128 -1.98 -6.82 -6.30
CA ARG A 128 -1.61 -8.24 -6.44
C ARG A 128 -0.67 -8.65 -5.31
N TYR A 129 -0.41 -9.95 -5.18
CA TYR A 129 0.46 -10.50 -4.12
C TYR A 129 1.92 -10.64 -4.54
N ASP A 130 2.17 -10.83 -5.82
CA ASP A 130 3.49 -10.99 -6.42
C ASP A 130 4.22 -9.64 -6.56
N ARG A 131 5.35 -9.68 -7.29
CA ARG A 131 6.20 -8.51 -7.51
C ARG A 131 5.48 -7.45 -8.35
N LYS A 132 5.52 -6.21 -7.87
CA LYS A 132 4.91 -5.06 -8.52
C LYS A 132 5.95 -4.30 -9.35
N GLU A 133 6.38 -4.91 -10.45
CA GLU A 133 7.45 -4.37 -11.30
C GLU A 133 7.27 -2.88 -11.69
N PRO A 134 6.07 -2.38 -12.04
CA PRO A 134 5.88 -0.95 -12.30
C PRO A 134 6.17 -0.03 -11.10
N LEU A 135 5.79 -0.44 -9.88
CA LEU A 135 6.10 0.32 -8.67
C LEU A 135 7.60 0.30 -8.38
N ARG A 136 8.25 -0.86 -8.52
CA ARG A 136 9.69 -1.01 -8.39
C ARG A 136 10.45 -0.14 -9.40
N ALA A 137 9.97 -0.09 -10.65
CA ALA A 137 10.55 0.77 -11.67
C ALA A 137 10.53 2.25 -11.24
N LEU A 138 9.39 2.76 -10.77
CA LEU A 138 9.28 4.12 -10.27
C LEU A 138 10.14 4.37 -9.02
N GLU A 139 10.19 3.42 -8.09
CA GLU A 139 11.07 3.50 -6.92
C GLU A 139 12.54 3.65 -7.33
N THR A 140 13.01 2.78 -8.23
CA THR A 140 14.39 2.78 -8.70
C THR A 140 14.71 4.05 -9.50
N VAL A 141 13.81 4.50 -10.38
CA VAL A 141 13.98 5.75 -11.15
C VAL A 141 14.00 6.97 -10.22
N GLY A 142 13.12 7.02 -9.22
CA GLY A 142 13.10 8.09 -8.21
C GLY A 142 14.38 8.13 -7.38
N LYS A 143 14.89 6.95 -6.95
CA LYS A 143 16.20 6.85 -6.29
C LYS A 143 17.33 7.30 -7.21
N ALA A 144 17.33 6.90 -8.48
CA ALA A 144 18.33 7.34 -9.45
C ALA A 144 18.31 8.86 -9.65
N ALA A 145 17.13 9.50 -9.62
CA ALA A 145 17.04 10.96 -9.63
C ALA A 145 17.68 11.59 -8.40
N ASN A 146 17.41 11.09 -7.18
CA ASN A 146 18.10 11.57 -5.98
C ASN A 146 19.62 11.41 -6.08
N TRP A 147 20.12 10.28 -6.57
CA TRP A 147 21.56 10.08 -6.79
C TRP A 147 22.14 11.02 -7.84
N ALA A 148 21.44 11.26 -8.95
CA ALA A 148 21.85 12.25 -9.95
C ALA A 148 21.91 13.66 -9.32
N GLY A 149 20.93 14.02 -8.48
CA GLY A 149 20.93 15.26 -7.71
C GLY A 149 22.17 15.41 -6.83
N LEU A 150 22.54 14.35 -6.11
CA LEU A 150 23.73 14.35 -5.25
C LEU A 150 25.02 14.62 -6.04
N MET A 151 25.15 14.06 -7.24
CA MET A 151 26.33 14.27 -8.09
C MET A 151 26.46 15.71 -8.58
N TYR A 152 25.35 16.43 -8.78
CA TYR A 152 25.40 17.85 -9.14
C TYR A 152 25.46 18.79 -7.93
N ALA A 153 25.25 18.31 -6.70
CA ALA A 153 25.04 19.19 -5.55
C ALA A 153 26.21 20.15 -5.29
N ALA A 154 27.45 19.68 -5.47
CA ALA A 154 28.65 20.50 -5.27
C ALA A 154 28.90 21.50 -6.41
N ASP A 155 28.79 21.05 -7.66
CA ASP A 155 29.20 21.85 -8.82
C ASP A 155 28.06 22.68 -9.43
N ASN A 156 26.82 22.19 -9.35
CA ASN A 156 25.64 22.80 -9.94
C ASN A 156 24.39 22.55 -9.07
N PRO A 157 24.25 23.28 -7.95
CA PRO A 157 23.16 23.06 -6.99
C PRO A 157 21.77 23.31 -7.57
N ASP A 158 21.64 24.14 -8.60
CA ASP A 158 20.36 24.36 -9.29
C ASP A 158 19.94 23.13 -10.11
N ARG A 159 20.89 22.49 -10.79
CA ARG A 159 20.63 21.24 -11.49
C ARG A 159 20.31 20.11 -10.50
N ALA A 160 21.03 20.05 -9.37
CA ALA A 160 20.73 19.12 -8.30
C ALA A 160 19.29 19.28 -7.79
N MET A 161 18.86 20.52 -7.55
CA MET A 161 17.51 20.86 -7.13
C MET A 161 16.44 20.36 -8.11
N GLN A 162 16.68 20.41 -9.43
CA GLN A 162 15.73 19.88 -10.42
C GLN A 162 15.47 18.38 -10.25
N TYR A 163 16.52 17.59 -10.00
CA TYR A 163 16.38 16.15 -9.78
C TYR A 163 15.70 15.82 -8.45
N TYR A 164 16.06 16.53 -7.37
CA TYR A 164 15.40 16.35 -6.08
C TYR A 164 13.91 16.71 -6.14
N ARG A 165 13.56 17.79 -6.84
CA ARG A 165 12.15 18.16 -7.07
C ARG A 165 11.40 17.07 -7.82
N ALA A 166 12.01 16.48 -8.85
CA ALA A 166 11.38 15.40 -9.62
C ALA A 166 11.13 14.14 -8.77
N ALA A 167 12.12 13.72 -7.96
CA ALA A 167 11.97 12.61 -7.03
C ALA A 167 10.93 12.91 -5.93
N PHE A 168 10.93 14.13 -5.40
CA PHE A 168 9.96 14.59 -4.40
C PHE A 168 8.54 14.54 -4.96
N SER A 169 8.31 15.10 -6.15
CA SER A 169 7.00 15.11 -6.80
C SER A 169 6.48 13.70 -7.11
N LEU A 170 7.35 12.78 -7.53
CA LEU A 170 6.99 11.36 -7.67
C LEU A 170 6.56 10.76 -6.32
N GLY A 171 7.35 11.00 -5.27
CA GLY A 171 7.02 10.50 -3.94
C GLY A 171 5.67 11.02 -3.44
N VAL A 172 5.39 12.32 -3.61
CA VAL A 172 4.10 12.93 -3.26
C VAL A 172 2.95 12.29 -4.04
N HIS A 173 3.10 12.16 -5.37
CA HIS A 173 2.08 11.56 -6.22
C HIS A 173 1.77 10.10 -5.84
N LEU A 174 2.79 9.29 -5.55
CA LEU A 174 2.60 7.91 -5.09
C LEU A 174 1.91 7.83 -3.72
N ALA A 175 2.31 8.68 -2.77
CA ALA A 175 1.72 8.72 -1.44
C ALA A 175 0.28 9.27 -1.43
N GLU A 176 -0.07 10.15 -2.36
CA GLU A 176 -1.41 10.73 -2.45
C GLU A 176 -2.42 9.81 -3.15
N GLU A 177 -1.97 8.94 -4.05
CA GLU A 177 -2.86 8.01 -4.76
C GLU A 177 -3.49 6.96 -3.83
N ARG A 178 -2.80 6.59 -2.73
CA ARG A 178 -3.31 5.77 -1.62
C ARG A 178 -4.08 4.52 -2.08
N ILE A 179 -3.44 3.70 -2.93
CA ILE A 179 -4.02 2.43 -3.39
C ILE A 179 -3.54 1.26 -2.54
N ARG A 180 -2.22 1.11 -2.38
CA ARG A 180 -1.59 0.04 -1.62
C ARG A 180 -0.61 0.59 -0.60
N TRP A 181 -0.37 -0.15 0.48
CA TRP A 181 0.56 0.26 1.52
C TRP A 181 1.98 0.42 0.98
N ASP A 182 2.45 -0.52 0.18
CA ASP A 182 3.82 -0.48 -0.36
C ASP A 182 4.02 0.67 -1.34
N GLN A 183 2.99 1.03 -2.12
CA GLN A 183 3.01 2.25 -2.92
C GLN A 183 3.16 3.49 -2.05
N TYR A 184 2.34 3.59 -0.99
CA TYR A 184 2.39 4.69 -0.05
C TYR A 184 3.76 4.80 0.62
N ASP A 185 4.32 3.67 1.10
CA ASP A 185 5.63 3.60 1.74
C ASP A 185 6.78 4.01 0.79
N VAL A 186 6.76 3.53 -0.46
CA VAL A 186 7.71 4.00 -1.50
C VAL A 186 7.59 5.51 -1.69
N GLY A 187 6.37 6.04 -1.78
CA GLY A 187 6.13 7.47 -1.89
C GLY A 187 6.74 8.27 -0.73
N MET A 188 6.46 7.83 0.51
CA MET A 188 6.97 8.42 1.75
C MET A 188 8.50 8.42 1.83
N LYS A 189 9.14 7.33 1.40
CA LYS A 189 10.59 7.21 1.33
C LYS A 189 11.17 8.17 0.30
N LEU A 190 10.67 8.16 -0.94
CA LEU A 190 11.18 8.99 -2.03
C LEU A 190 11.13 10.48 -1.72
N PHE A 191 9.98 11.01 -1.30
CA PHE A 191 9.90 12.43 -0.98
C PHE A 191 10.66 12.77 0.31
N GLY A 192 10.77 11.83 1.25
CA GLY A 192 11.57 12.01 2.47
C GLY A 192 13.05 12.19 2.17
N ASP A 193 13.61 11.29 1.36
CA ASP A 193 15.01 11.32 0.93
C ASP A 193 15.30 12.60 0.11
N ALA A 194 14.43 12.93 -0.84
CA ALA A 194 14.57 14.13 -1.66
C ALA A 194 14.50 15.41 -0.82
N ALA A 195 13.59 15.48 0.15
CA ALA A 195 13.45 16.63 1.02
C ALA A 195 14.68 16.84 1.92
N ALA A 196 15.25 15.74 2.45
CA ALA A 196 16.49 15.82 3.22
C ALA A 196 17.65 16.35 2.37
N ALA A 197 17.73 15.96 1.09
CA ALA A 197 18.73 16.49 0.17
C ALA A 197 18.49 17.97 -0.18
N MET A 198 17.24 18.38 -0.40
CA MET A 198 16.88 19.80 -0.59
C MET A 198 17.20 20.64 0.65
N LYS A 199 17.03 20.08 1.86
CA LYS A 199 17.40 20.73 3.12
C LYS A 199 18.89 21.07 3.13
N SER A 200 19.78 20.15 2.73
CA SER A 200 21.23 20.41 2.68
C SER A 200 21.55 21.62 1.79
N ILE A 201 20.96 21.71 0.60
CA ILE A 201 21.14 22.86 -0.29
C ILE A 201 20.58 24.15 0.33
N ALA A 202 19.45 24.06 1.04
CA ALA A 202 18.85 25.20 1.73
C ALA A 202 19.72 25.70 2.90
N GLU A 203 20.41 24.80 3.63
CA GLU A 203 21.38 25.15 4.67
C GLU A 203 22.55 25.95 4.08
N ASP A 204 23.13 25.47 2.97
CA ASP A 204 24.22 26.17 2.27
C ASP A 204 23.79 27.57 1.79
N ARG A 205 22.53 27.70 1.37
CA ARG A 205 21.92 28.98 0.94
C ARG A 205 21.40 29.84 2.08
N LYS A 206 21.42 29.35 3.32
CA LYS A 206 20.81 30.00 4.50
C LYS A 206 19.32 30.34 4.30
N ASP A 207 18.57 29.51 3.59
CA ASP A 207 17.12 29.66 3.38
C ASP A 207 16.35 29.22 4.63
N THR A 208 16.28 30.12 5.62
CA THR A 208 15.63 29.86 6.92
C THR A 208 14.15 29.55 6.78
N ALA A 209 13.47 30.09 5.75
CA ALA A 209 12.06 29.86 5.53
C ALA A 209 11.80 28.39 5.15
N PHE A 210 12.55 27.86 4.18
CA PHE A 210 12.45 26.45 3.79
C PHE A 210 12.82 25.51 4.95
N LEU A 211 13.89 25.81 5.69
CA LEU A 211 14.34 24.99 6.82
C LEU A 211 13.28 24.88 7.92
N ASN A 212 12.59 25.97 8.24
CA ASN A 212 11.50 25.98 9.22
C ASN A 212 10.30 25.14 8.75
N GLN A 213 9.93 25.26 7.47
CA GLN A 213 8.87 24.43 6.88
C GLN A 213 9.23 22.95 6.89
N PHE A 214 10.48 22.62 6.51
CA PHE A 214 10.98 21.24 6.49
C PHE A 214 10.94 20.60 7.88
N ASN A 215 11.42 21.30 8.91
CA ASN A 215 11.43 20.77 10.29
C ASN A 215 10.00 20.53 10.78
N THR A 216 9.10 21.50 10.56
CA THR A 216 7.68 21.38 10.94
C THR A 216 7.01 20.19 10.24
N PHE A 217 7.25 20.03 8.94
CA PHE A 217 6.74 18.90 8.17
C PHE A 217 7.29 17.56 8.67
N THR A 218 8.60 17.47 8.91
CA THR A 218 9.27 16.23 9.32
C THR A 218 8.80 15.76 10.70
N ASP A 219 8.68 16.68 11.66
CA ASP A 219 8.19 16.36 13.00
C ASP A 219 6.73 15.86 12.97
N SER A 220 5.89 16.53 12.18
CA SER A 220 4.49 16.12 11.95
C SER A 220 4.42 14.74 11.30
N LYS A 221 5.25 14.48 10.29
CA LYS A 221 5.35 13.20 9.59
C LYS A 221 5.73 12.05 10.54
N ILE A 222 6.78 12.24 11.35
CA ILE A 222 7.26 11.21 12.30
C ILE A 222 6.17 10.90 13.33
N ARG A 223 5.55 11.94 13.90
CA ARG A 223 4.48 11.79 14.88
C ARG A 223 3.29 11.05 14.29
N PHE A 224 2.84 11.46 13.10
CA PHE A 224 1.74 10.82 12.39
C PHE A 224 2.04 9.35 12.11
N TYR A 225 3.23 9.04 11.59
CA TYR A 225 3.62 7.66 11.32
C TYR A 225 3.57 6.79 12.58
N ASN A 226 4.18 7.25 13.67
CA ASN A 226 4.25 6.47 14.91
C ASN A 226 2.88 6.27 15.58
N GLN A 227 1.99 7.27 15.51
CA GLN A 227 0.72 7.26 16.22
C GLN A 227 -0.44 6.67 15.40
N ALA A 228 -0.52 6.97 14.10
CA ALA A 228 -1.66 6.60 13.27
C ALA A 228 -1.36 5.42 12.34
N VAL A 229 -0.12 5.31 11.84
CA VAL A 229 0.22 4.39 10.74
C VAL A 229 0.82 3.09 11.26
N LEU A 230 1.86 3.18 12.10
CA LEU A 230 2.62 2.04 12.60
C LEU A 230 1.76 1.01 13.35
N PRO A 231 0.79 1.39 14.22
CA PRO A 231 -0.07 0.41 14.89
C PRO A 231 -0.92 -0.40 13.91
N VAL A 232 -1.47 0.25 12.89
CA VAL A 232 -2.29 -0.40 11.86
C VAL A 232 -1.43 -1.30 10.99
N TYR A 233 -0.29 -0.78 10.51
CA TYR A 233 0.69 -1.54 9.74
C TYR A 233 1.09 -2.82 10.48
N LYS A 234 1.49 -2.69 11.76
CA LYS A 234 1.87 -3.84 12.59
C LYS A 234 0.73 -4.83 12.76
N ALA A 235 -0.53 -4.42 12.78
CA ALA A 235 -1.64 -5.36 12.94
C ALA A 235 -1.99 -6.08 11.63
N VAL A 236 -1.95 -5.35 10.51
CA VAL A 236 -2.30 -5.83 9.17
C VAL A 236 -1.18 -6.70 8.58
N LYS A 237 0.09 -6.33 8.77
CA LYS A 237 1.25 -7.00 8.17
C LYS A 237 1.93 -8.04 9.07
N ARG A 238 1.30 -8.42 10.18
CA ARG A 238 1.74 -9.60 10.96
C ARG A 238 1.61 -10.85 10.11
N LEU A 239 2.50 -11.82 10.36
CA LEU A 239 2.39 -13.18 9.81
C LEU A 239 0.99 -13.78 10.05
N ASN A 240 0.42 -13.49 11.22
CA ASN A 240 -0.90 -13.94 11.65
C ASN A 240 -1.74 -12.76 12.18
N PRO A 241 -2.40 -12.00 11.30
CA PRO A 241 -3.25 -10.88 11.70
C PRO A 241 -4.50 -11.40 12.40
N TRP A 242 -5.02 -10.65 13.39
CA TRP A 242 -6.23 -11.03 14.10
C TRP A 242 -7.46 -10.93 13.17
N PRO A 243 -8.21 -12.03 12.92
CA PRO A 243 -9.26 -12.01 11.90
C PRO A 243 -10.34 -10.95 12.13
N GLY A 244 -10.76 -10.76 13.39
CA GLY A 244 -11.78 -9.76 13.72
C GLY A 244 -11.36 -8.32 13.38
N ASP A 245 -10.06 -8.00 13.48
CA ASP A 245 -9.55 -6.68 13.11
C ASP A 245 -9.54 -6.51 11.60
N VAL A 246 -9.11 -7.54 10.87
CA VAL A 246 -9.10 -7.53 9.40
C VAL A 246 -10.52 -7.37 8.85
N PHE A 247 -11.50 -8.10 9.41
CA PHE A 247 -12.92 -7.96 9.04
C PHE A 247 -13.42 -6.54 9.30
N ALA A 248 -13.19 -6.00 10.49
CA ALA A 248 -13.62 -4.66 10.84
C ALA A 248 -12.96 -3.59 9.96
N ILE A 249 -11.67 -3.75 9.60
CA ILE A 249 -10.98 -2.83 8.68
C ILE A 249 -11.58 -2.91 7.27
N ALA A 250 -11.80 -4.11 6.72
CA ALA A 250 -12.38 -4.26 5.38
C ALA A 250 -13.79 -3.62 5.28
N GLU A 251 -14.60 -3.81 6.31
CA GLU A 251 -16.00 -3.36 6.35
C GLU A 251 -16.17 -1.89 6.71
N ASN A 252 -15.44 -1.41 7.73
CA ASN A 252 -15.73 -0.14 8.38
C ASN A 252 -14.66 0.94 8.16
N CYS A 253 -13.46 0.59 7.70
CA CYS A 253 -12.43 1.59 7.48
C CYS A 253 -12.80 2.54 6.34
N LYS A 254 -12.56 3.83 6.52
CA LYS A 254 -12.77 4.85 5.46
C LYS A 254 -11.56 4.99 4.55
N GLU A 255 -10.36 4.75 5.08
CA GLU A 255 -9.12 4.80 4.33
C GLU A 255 -9.02 3.61 3.36
N ARG A 256 -9.07 3.92 2.06
CA ARG A 256 -9.14 2.90 1.00
C ARG A 256 -7.94 1.96 1.03
N THR A 257 -6.74 2.48 1.30
CA THR A 257 -5.51 1.68 1.35
C THR A 257 -5.64 0.54 2.37
N TRP A 258 -6.08 0.85 3.58
CA TRP A 258 -6.22 -0.15 4.64
C TRP A 258 -7.30 -1.17 4.33
N ARG A 259 -8.40 -0.77 3.69
CA ARG A 259 -9.41 -1.70 3.21
C ARG A 259 -8.85 -2.66 2.17
N ILE A 260 -8.07 -2.16 1.20
CA ILE A 260 -7.47 -2.99 0.16
C ILE A 260 -6.50 -4.00 0.78
N GLU A 261 -5.62 -3.58 1.69
CA GLU A 261 -4.71 -4.49 2.40
C GLU A 261 -5.49 -5.54 3.21
N ALA A 262 -6.57 -5.13 3.91
CA ALA A 262 -7.41 -6.06 4.65
C ALA A 262 -8.08 -7.09 3.73
N ILE A 263 -8.60 -6.67 2.57
CA ILE A 263 -9.23 -7.57 1.59
C ILE A 263 -8.22 -8.59 1.04
N LEU A 264 -6.98 -8.17 0.78
CA LEU A 264 -5.92 -9.11 0.38
C LEU A 264 -5.58 -10.10 1.52
N ILE A 265 -5.63 -9.67 2.78
CA ILE A 265 -5.46 -10.61 3.89
C ILE A 265 -6.63 -11.61 3.98
N LEU A 266 -7.86 -11.24 3.60
CA LEU A 266 -8.96 -12.20 3.51
C LEU A 266 -8.63 -13.36 2.56
N GLY A 267 -7.89 -13.10 1.47
CA GLY A 267 -7.42 -14.14 0.56
C GLY A 267 -6.52 -15.15 1.27
N GLN A 268 -5.66 -14.69 2.17
CA GLN A 268 -4.78 -15.55 2.97
C GLN A 268 -5.58 -16.42 3.96
N PHE A 269 -6.67 -15.89 4.50
CA PHE A 269 -7.57 -16.64 5.40
C PHE A 269 -8.27 -17.83 4.73
N LYS A 270 -8.27 -17.92 3.38
CA LYS A 270 -8.67 -19.15 2.67
C LYS A 270 -7.85 -20.37 3.08
N TYR A 271 -6.57 -20.16 3.37
CA TYR A 271 -5.58 -21.23 3.58
C TYR A 271 -5.12 -21.34 5.03
N ASN A 272 -5.02 -20.21 5.74
CA ASN A 272 -4.58 -20.22 7.13
C ASN A 272 -5.31 -19.17 7.98
N VAL A 273 -5.90 -19.61 9.08
CA VAL A 273 -6.43 -18.73 10.14
C VAL A 273 -5.79 -19.19 11.44
N ASP A 274 -4.51 -18.82 11.62
CA ASP A 274 -3.60 -19.50 12.54
C ASP A 274 -4.06 -19.44 14.00
N ALA A 275 -4.52 -18.27 14.46
CA ALA A 275 -4.79 -18.02 15.89
C ALA A 275 -6.10 -18.63 16.42
N SER A 276 -7.09 -18.84 15.56
CA SER A 276 -8.42 -19.33 15.98
C SER A 276 -8.73 -20.71 15.41
N LYS A 277 -8.15 -21.05 14.24
CA LYS A 277 -8.54 -22.20 13.39
C LYS A 277 -10.06 -22.33 13.23
N ARG A 278 -10.81 -21.22 13.39
CA ARG A 278 -12.26 -21.22 13.37
C ARG A 278 -12.72 -21.27 11.93
N ARG A 279 -13.48 -22.31 11.57
CA ARG A 279 -14.16 -22.39 10.26
C ARG A 279 -15.04 -21.18 9.99
N GLY A 280 -15.59 -20.54 11.03
CA GLY A 280 -16.34 -19.30 10.92
C GLY A 280 -15.56 -18.14 10.31
N ASP A 281 -14.28 -17.97 10.66
CA ASP A 281 -13.44 -16.90 10.12
C ASP A 281 -13.16 -17.11 8.63
N GLN A 282 -12.85 -18.36 8.23
CA GLN A 282 -12.66 -18.71 6.82
C GLN A 282 -13.91 -18.47 5.99
N HIS A 283 -15.06 -18.92 6.50
CA HIS A 283 -16.34 -18.75 5.83
C HIS A 283 -16.74 -17.26 5.74
N TYR A 284 -16.48 -16.48 6.80
CA TYR A 284 -16.70 -15.03 6.78
C TYR A 284 -15.81 -14.33 5.75
N ALA A 285 -14.52 -14.67 5.70
CA ALA A 285 -13.57 -14.13 4.74
C ALA A 285 -14.00 -14.39 3.29
N LEU A 286 -14.39 -15.62 2.96
CA LEU A 286 -14.89 -15.98 1.62
C LEU A 286 -16.12 -15.17 1.22
N ARG A 287 -17.10 -15.05 2.12
CA ARG A 287 -18.29 -14.24 1.90
C ARG A 287 -17.96 -12.76 1.68
N LEU A 288 -17.01 -12.21 2.43
CA LEU A 288 -16.56 -10.84 2.23
C LEU A 288 -15.87 -10.65 0.87
N ILE A 289 -15.00 -11.59 0.46
CA ILE A 289 -14.38 -11.58 -0.87
C ILE A 289 -15.45 -11.55 -1.97
N ASP A 290 -16.45 -12.43 -1.90
CA ASP A 290 -17.55 -12.48 -2.88
C ASP A 290 -18.38 -11.19 -2.90
N ARG A 291 -18.61 -10.60 -1.72
CA ARG A 291 -19.29 -9.30 -1.59
C ARG A 291 -18.48 -8.19 -2.27
N TYR A 292 -17.18 -8.11 -2.00
CA TYR A 292 -16.31 -7.05 -2.53
C TYR A 292 -15.97 -7.22 -4.01
N ALA A 293 -16.01 -8.45 -4.54
CA ALA A 293 -15.92 -8.70 -5.98
C ALA A 293 -17.06 -8.02 -6.78
N ARG A 294 -18.17 -7.68 -6.12
CA ARG A 294 -19.31 -6.95 -6.69
C ARG A 294 -19.30 -5.46 -6.35
N SER A 295 -18.23 -4.95 -5.74
CA SER A 295 -18.12 -3.53 -5.36
C SER A 295 -18.15 -2.64 -6.60
N SER A 296 -18.77 -1.46 -6.46
CA SER A 296 -18.71 -0.39 -7.47
C SER A 296 -17.37 0.33 -7.48
N ASP A 297 -16.59 0.27 -6.40
CA ASP A 297 -15.22 0.81 -6.36
C ASP A 297 -14.28 -0.17 -7.09
N PRO A 298 -13.66 0.23 -8.23
CA PRO A 298 -12.82 -0.64 -9.04
C PRO A 298 -11.57 -1.13 -8.31
N LEU A 299 -11.04 -0.37 -7.35
CA LEU A 299 -9.85 -0.74 -6.57
C LEU A 299 -10.19 -1.83 -5.54
N ILE A 300 -11.34 -1.68 -4.87
CA ILE A 300 -11.86 -2.70 -3.94
C ILE A 300 -12.21 -3.98 -4.68
N ARG A 301 -12.83 -3.88 -5.86
CA ARG A 301 -13.12 -5.04 -6.71
C ARG A 301 -11.84 -5.74 -7.16
N ALA A 302 -10.83 -5.00 -7.63
CA ALA A 302 -9.53 -5.59 -8.01
C ALA A 302 -8.84 -6.30 -6.83
N ALA A 303 -8.95 -5.77 -5.61
CA ALA A 303 -8.43 -6.41 -4.40
C ALA A 303 -9.15 -7.73 -4.09
N ALA A 304 -10.47 -7.74 -4.23
CA ALA A 304 -11.29 -8.93 -4.02
C ALA A 304 -11.04 -10.00 -5.09
N GLU A 305 -10.87 -9.60 -6.36
CA GLU A 305 -10.45 -10.49 -7.44
C GLU A 305 -9.10 -11.13 -7.13
N ALA A 306 -8.08 -10.31 -6.78
CA ALA A 306 -6.78 -10.84 -6.39
C ALA A 306 -6.89 -11.80 -5.19
N ALA A 307 -7.66 -11.46 -4.16
CA ALA A 307 -7.89 -12.32 -3.00
C ALA A 307 -8.59 -13.63 -3.32
N ARG A 308 -9.57 -13.61 -4.23
CA ARG A 308 -10.24 -14.81 -4.72
C ARG A 308 -9.28 -15.68 -5.50
N ASP A 309 -8.49 -15.08 -6.37
CA ASP A 309 -7.63 -15.77 -7.34
C ASP A 309 -6.30 -16.24 -6.71
N LEU A 310 -5.97 -15.81 -5.48
CA LEU A 310 -4.82 -16.30 -4.71
C LEU A 310 -4.86 -17.83 -4.59
N THR A 311 -3.80 -18.50 -5.05
CA THR A 311 -3.62 -19.96 -4.96
C THR A 311 -2.87 -20.37 -3.68
N ILE A 312 -2.85 -21.67 -3.37
CA ILE A 312 -2.08 -22.19 -2.22
C ILE A 312 -0.57 -22.08 -2.47
N GLU A 313 -0.14 -22.21 -3.73
CA GLU A 313 1.25 -22.02 -4.16
C GLU A 313 1.68 -20.57 -3.95
N ASP A 314 0.90 -19.60 -4.43
CA ASP A 314 1.16 -18.17 -4.21
C ASP A 314 1.23 -17.83 -2.72
N PHE A 315 0.28 -18.37 -1.94
CA PHE A 315 0.26 -18.18 -0.50
C PHE A 315 1.55 -18.67 0.17
N ARG A 316 2.03 -19.87 -0.19
CA ARG A 316 3.28 -20.43 0.36
C ARG A 316 4.51 -19.61 -0.03
N VAL A 317 4.58 -19.16 -1.29
CA VAL A 317 5.71 -18.34 -1.79
C VAL A 317 5.75 -16.98 -1.11
N ASN A 318 4.58 -16.36 -0.89
CA ASN A 318 4.50 -14.99 -0.37
C ASN A 318 4.66 -14.93 1.16
N ILE A 319 4.28 -15.97 1.90
CA ILE A 319 4.45 -16.01 3.37
C ILE A 319 5.87 -16.41 3.78
N GLY A 320 6.55 -17.22 2.95
CA GLY A 320 7.91 -17.68 3.24
C GLY A 320 9.01 -16.63 3.01
N ARG A 321 8.68 -15.47 2.43
CA ARG A 321 9.63 -14.37 2.25
C ARG A 321 9.35 -13.30 3.30
N PRO A 322 10.10 -13.25 4.42
CA PRO A 322 10.13 -12.02 5.20
C PRO A 322 10.49 -10.88 4.24
N GLU A 323 9.72 -9.79 4.26
CA GLU A 323 10.10 -8.56 3.55
C GLU A 323 11.44 -8.11 4.14
N GLU A 324 12.53 -8.32 3.39
CA GLU A 324 13.92 -7.96 3.76
C GLU A 324 14.13 -6.46 3.93
#